data_AF-A0A7S4QB25-F1
#
_entry.id   AF-A0A7S4QB25-F1
#
_cell.length_a   1.000
_cell.length_b   1.000
_cell.length_c   1.000
_cell.angle_alpha   90.00
_cell.angle_beta   90.00
_cell.angle_gamma   90.00
#
_symmetry.space_group_name_H-M   'P 1'
#
loop_
_entity.id
_entity.type
_entity.pdbx_description
1 polymer ?
#
loop_
_entity_poly.entity_id
_entity_poly.type
_entity_poly.pdbx_seq_one_letter_code
_entity_poly.pdbx_strand_id
1 'polypeptide(L)'
;TMIGCAGASFVTNQFWCSLMFAPNVVGTANATAAGWGNLGGGVTQVFIVWCLFKPFQQAMDKDPAWRLSMAVPGFLFLLVALVMKLFCWDTPKGPRFSTADTGKTTGASLLDDVACLKDVRVVV
;
A
#
# COMPACT_ATOMS: atom_id res chain seq x y z
N THR A 1 -13.19 7.63 -5.05
CA THR A 1 -12.23 8.52 -5.76
C THR A 1 -10.88 7.82 -5.83
N MET A 2 -10.07 8.08 -6.87
CA MET A 2 -8.74 7.46 -7.05
C MET A 2 -7.81 7.65 -5.82
N ILE A 3 -7.95 8.78 -5.13
CA ILE A 3 -7.21 9.07 -3.89
C ILE A 3 -7.68 8.19 -2.72
N GLY A 4 -8.98 7.86 -2.66
CA GLY A 4 -9.50 6.94 -1.65
C GLY A 4 -8.98 5.51 -1.81
N CYS A 5 -8.74 5.06 -3.05
CA CYS A 5 -8.08 3.78 -3.32
C CYS A 5 -6.64 3.76 -2.79
N ALA A 6 -5.92 4.88 -2.88
CA ALA A 6 -4.60 5.00 -2.26
C ALA A 6 -4.67 4.89 -0.72
N GLY A 7 -5.70 5.45 -0.09
CA GLY A 7 -5.92 5.27 1.36
C GLY A 7 -6.26 3.83 1.75
N ALA A 8 -6.99 3.10 0.92
CA ALA A 8 -7.34 1.69 1.16
C ALA A 8 -6.11 0.75 1.16
N SER A 9 -5.00 1.16 0.52
CA SER A 9 -3.73 0.40 0.53
C SER A 9 -3.19 0.16 1.94
N PHE A 10 -3.55 1.02 2.90
CA PHE A 10 -3.15 0.86 4.30
C PHE A 10 -3.64 -0.47 4.87
N VAL A 11 -4.92 -0.78 4.70
CA VAL A 11 -5.55 -2.01 5.23
C VAL A 11 -4.93 -3.25 4.59
N THR A 12 -4.66 -3.20 3.29
CA THR A 12 -4.02 -4.31 2.57
C THR A 12 -2.59 -4.54 3.03
N ASN A 13 -1.83 -3.48 3.34
CA ASN A 13 -0.49 -3.62 3.93
C ASN A 13 -0.53 -4.26 5.33
N GLN A 14 -1.50 -3.88 6.18
CA GLN A 14 -1.66 -4.49 7.50
C GLN A 14 -1.98 -5.99 7.40
N PHE A 15 -2.80 -6.37 6.43
CA PHE A 15 -3.09 -7.77 6.14
C PHE A 15 -1.85 -8.53 5.68
N TRP A 16 -1.08 -7.97 4.74
CA TRP A 16 0.15 -8.59 4.24
C TRP A 16 1.20 -8.79 5.33
N CYS A 17 1.43 -7.80 6.20
CA CYS A 17 2.32 -7.94 7.34
C CYS A 17 1.87 -9.04 8.32
N SER A 18 0.56 -9.21 8.51
CA SER A 18 0.00 -10.27 9.37
C SER A 18 0.19 -11.67 8.79
N LEU A 19 0.33 -11.79 7.46
CA LEU A 19 0.69 -13.04 6.80
C LEU A 19 2.21 -13.31 6.83
N MET A 20 3.03 -12.25 6.81
CA MET A 20 4.49 -12.37 6.76
C MET A 20 5.15 -12.56 8.12
N PHE A 21 4.61 -11.97 9.18
CA PHE A 21 5.24 -11.92 10.50
C PHE A 21 4.47 -12.73 11.54
N ALA A 22 5.21 -13.30 12.50
CA ALA A 22 4.62 -14.05 13.59
C ALA A 22 3.84 -13.14 14.57
N PRO A 23 2.82 -13.67 15.29
CA PRO A 23 1.91 -12.87 16.13
C PRO A 23 2.58 -12.07 17.24
N ASN A 24 3.75 -12.50 17.68
CA ASN A 24 4.55 -11.81 18.70
C ASN A 24 5.25 -10.54 18.20
N VAL A 25 5.45 -10.40 16.89
CA VAL A 25 6.17 -9.27 16.26
C VAL A 25 5.34 -8.53 15.21
N VAL A 26 4.17 -9.04 14.84
CA VAL A 26 3.29 -8.40 13.85
C VAL A 26 2.89 -6.97 14.25
N GLY A 27 2.69 -6.71 15.56
CA GLY A 27 2.30 -5.39 16.06
C GLY A 27 3.37 -4.33 15.84
N THR A 28 4.65 -4.68 16.07
CA THR A 28 5.77 -3.75 15.84
C THR A 28 6.03 -3.57 14.36
N ALA A 29 5.97 -4.64 13.55
CA ALA A 29 6.10 -4.55 12.09
C ALA A 29 5.01 -3.64 11.48
N ASN A 30 3.77 -3.80 11.92
CA ASN A 30 2.64 -2.98 11.50
C ASN A 30 2.78 -1.51 11.91
N ALA A 31 3.23 -1.25 13.15
CA ALA A 31 3.46 0.09 13.65
C ALA A 31 4.57 0.81 12.85
N THR A 32 5.67 0.12 12.54
CA THR A 32 6.75 0.68 11.73
C THR A 32 6.28 0.97 10.30
N ALA A 33 5.57 0.03 9.66
CA ALA A 33 5.04 0.23 8.31
C ALA A 33 4.03 1.39 8.25
N ALA A 34 3.14 1.49 9.24
CA ALA A 34 2.19 2.59 9.37
C ALA A 34 2.88 3.94 9.59
N GLY A 35 3.91 3.97 10.44
CA GLY A 35 4.73 5.15 10.67
C GLY A 35 5.41 5.64 9.40
N TRP A 36 5.97 4.72 8.60
CA TRP A 36 6.58 5.07 7.32
C TRP A 36 5.57 5.59 6.29
N GLY A 37 4.37 5.00 6.24
CA GLY A 37 3.28 5.47 5.39
C GLY A 37 2.87 6.92 5.70
N ASN A 38 2.72 7.26 6.98
CA ASN A 38 2.38 8.62 7.40
C ASN A 38 3.53 9.62 7.14
N LEU A 39 4.77 9.21 7.37
CA LEU A 39 5.95 10.03 7.06
C LEU A 39 6.01 10.35 5.56
N GLY A 40 5.76 9.37 4.70
CA GLY A 40 5.76 9.54 3.25
C GLY A 40 4.77 10.62 2.77
N GLY A 41 3.61 10.73 3.41
CA GLY A 41 2.63 11.79 3.12
C GLY A 41 3.20 13.19 3.34
N GLY A 42 3.90 13.41 4.46
CA GLY A 42 4.56 14.69 4.75
C GLY A 42 5.77 14.97 3.86
N VAL A 43 6.63 13.97 3.66
CA VAL A 43 7.83 14.09 2.82
C VAL A 43 7.46 14.41 1.37
N THR A 44 6.41 13.80 0.84
CA THR A 44 5.95 14.03 -0.54
C THR A 44 5.54 15.49 -0.76
N GLN A 45 4.86 16.11 0.21
CA GLN A 45 4.48 17.53 0.12
C GLN A 45 5.71 18.43 0.05
N VAL A 46 6.69 18.19 0.93
CA VAL A 46 7.95 18.96 0.95
C VAL A 46 8.73 18.75 -0.34
N PHE A 47 8.85 17.50 -0.79
CA PHE A 47 9.61 17.12 -1.99
C PHE A 47 9.01 17.73 -3.27
N ILE A 48 7.70 17.66 -3.45
CA ILE A 48 7.03 18.23 -4.63
C ILE A 48 7.25 19.75 -4.68
N VAL A 49 7.11 20.45 -3.55
CA VAL A 49 7.21 21.90 -3.54
C VAL A 49 8.66 22.36 -3.71
N TRP A 50 9.59 21.82 -2.94
CA TRP A 50 10.96 22.33 -2.88
C TRP A 50 11.90 21.71 -3.91
N CYS A 51 11.76 20.42 -4.20
CA CYS A 51 12.66 19.72 -5.09
C CYS A 51 12.17 19.67 -6.55
N LEU A 52 10.87 19.84 -6.81
CA LEU A 52 10.31 19.79 -8.17
C LEU A 52 9.75 21.14 -8.62
N PHE A 53 8.76 21.67 -7.90
CA PHE A 53 8.02 22.84 -8.36
C PHE A 53 8.88 24.11 -8.42
N LYS A 54 9.64 24.41 -7.36
CA LYS A 54 10.55 25.58 -7.33
C LYS A 54 11.60 25.58 -8.47
N PRO A 55 12.35 24.50 -8.72
CA PRO A 55 13.31 24.47 -9.83
C PRO A 55 12.61 24.49 -11.20
N PHE A 56 11.46 23.82 -11.38
CA PHE A 56 10.73 23.93 -12.65
C PHE A 56 10.21 25.35 -12.90
N GLN A 57 9.76 26.06 -11.87
CA GLN A 57 9.32 27.45 -11.97
C GLN A 57 10.45 28.41 -12.40
N GLN A 58 11.72 28.05 -12.22
CA GLN A 58 12.85 28.85 -12.70
C GLN A 58 13.05 28.74 -14.22
N ALA A 59 12.55 27.66 -14.84
CA ALA A 59 12.71 27.38 -16.26
C ALA A 59 11.41 27.56 -17.08
N MET A 60 10.24 27.55 -16.43
CA MET A 60 8.94 27.60 -17.11
C MET A 60 7.85 28.28 -16.28
N ASP A 61 6.72 28.61 -16.93
CA ASP A 61 5.55 29.20 -16.27
C ASP A 61 4.94 28.29 -15.19
N LYS A 62 4.18 28.88 -14.26
CA LYS A 62 3.64 28.20 -13.06
C LYS A 62 2.73 27.02 -13.41
N ASP A 63 1.87 27.17 -14.41
CA ASP A 63 0.92 26.13 -14.83
C ASP A 63 1.60 24.86 -15.35
N PRO A 64 2.52 24.93 -16.34
CA PRO A 64 3.24 23.74 -16.80
C PRO A 64 4.19 23.18 -15.74
N ALA A 65 4.83 24.02 -14.92
CA ALA A 65 5.71 23.58 -13.82
C ALA A 65 4.97 22.70 -12.80
N TRP A 66 3.74 23.09 -12.43
CA TRP A 66 2.92 22.33 -11.50
C TRP A 66 2.52 20.96 -12.06
N ARG A 67 2.10 20.92 -13.33
CA ARG A 67 1.70 19.66 -13.98
C ARG A 67 2.85 18.68 -14.11
N LEU A 68 4.04 19.17 -14.49
CA LEU A 68 5.23 18.33 -14.61
C LEU A 68 5.69 17.81 -13.25
N SER A 69 5.59 18.64 -12.20
CA SER A 69 5.89 18.22 -10.82
C SER A 69 4.97 17.09 -10.34
N MET A 70 3.70 17.08 -10.76
CA MET A 70 2.72 16.03 -10.41
C MET A 70 2.91 14.73 -11.22
N ALA A 71 3.57 14.79 -12.38
CA ALA A 71 3.87 13.60 -13.18
C ALA A 71 4.93 12.70 -12.52
N VAL A 72 5.89 13.31 -11.80
CA VAL A 72 7.00 12.59 -11.16
C VAL A 72 6.53 11.60 -10.09
N PRO A 73 5.66 11.96 -9.12
CA PRO A 73 5.08 11.00 -8.18
C PRO A 73 4.36 9.85 -8.88
N GLY A 74 3.58 10.15 -9.93
CA GLY A 74 2.87 9.13 -10.71
C GLY A 74 3.82 8.09 -11.32
N PHE A 75 4.95 8.54 -11.87
CA PHE A 75 5.98 7.65 -12.40
C PHE A 75 6.66 6.83 -11.29
N LEU A 76 6.99 7.44 -10.15
CA LEU A 76 7.56 6.72 -9.01
C LEU A 76 6.61 5.63 -8.49
N PHE A 77 5.31 5.89 -8.42
CA PHE A 77 4.33 4.88 -8.01
C PHE A 77 4.34 3.66 -8.94
N LEU A 78 4.42 3.87 -10.26
CA LEU A 78 4.49 2.79 -11.24
C LEU A 78 5.79 1.99 -11.10
N LEU A 79 6.91 2.67 -10.87
CA LEU A 79 8.21 2.02 -10.65
C LEU A 79 8.18 1.15 -9.41
N VAL A 80 7.71 1.68 -8.28
CA VAL A 80 7.58 0.91 -7.02
C VAL A 80 6.63 -0.26 -7.20
N ALA A 81 5.51 -0.08 -7.89
CA ALA A 81 4.57 -1.18 -8.19
C ALA A 81 5.23 -2.29 -9.02
N LEU A 82 6.06 -1.94 -10.02
CA LEU A 82 6.83 -2.92 -10.80
C LEU A 82 7.88 -3.64 -9.95
N VAL A 83 8.61 -2.92 -9.10
CA VAL A 83 9.59 -3.52 -8.19
C VAL A 83 8.90 -4.49 -7.23
N MET A 84 7.78 -4.10 -6.62
CA MET A 84 7.02 -4.98 -5.74
C MET A 84 6.53 -6.23 -6.48
N LYS A 85 6.04 -6.08 -7.72
CA LYS A 85 5.59 -7.23 -8.52
C LYS A 85 6.71 -8.23 -8.83
N LEU A 86 7.95 -7.76 -8.99
CA LEU A 86 9.08 -8.61 -9.39
C LEU A 86 9.86 -9.19 -8.21
N PHE A 87 9.93 -8.46 -7.10
CA PHE A 87 10.81 -8.80 -5.98
C PHE A 87 10.09 -9.15 -4.68
N CYS A 88 8.79 -8.85 -4.54
CA CYS A 88 8.06 -9.11 -3.30
C CYS A 88 7.49 -10.53 -3.28
N TRP A 89 7.49 -11.15 -2.10
CA TRP A 89 6.88 -12.46 -1.88
C TRP A 89 5.51 -12.29 -1.22
N ASP A 90 4.54 -13.07 -1.67
CA ASP A 90 3.19 -13.06 -1.12
C ASP A 90 3.11 -13.73 0.27
N THR A 91 3.92 -14.77 0.52
CA THR A 91 3.96 -15.49 1.81
C THR A 91 5.40 -15.82 2.23
N PRO A 92 5.67 -16.08 3.53
CA PRO A 92 6.99 -16.53 3.99
C PRO A 92 7.47 -17.83 3.32
N LYS A 93 6.53 -18.61 2.76
CA LYS A 93 6.76 -19.93 2.18
C LYS A 93 6.94 -19.91 0.66
N GLY A 94 6.57 -18.82 -0.02
CA GLY A 94 6.71 -18.74 -1.46
C GLY A 94 6.29 -17.40 -2.08
N PRO A 95 6.64 -17.20 -3.36
CA PRO A 95 6.40 -15.94 -4.06
C PRO A 95 4.92 -15.72 -4.44
N ARG A 96 4.07 -16.76 -4.45
CA ARG A 96 2.64 -16.65 -4.78
C ARG A 96 1.78 -17.11 -3.62
N PHE A 97 0.72 -16.36 -3.34
CA PHE A 97 -0.26 -16.72 -2.33
C PHE A 97 -0.99 -18.02 -2.70
N SER A 98 -0.99 -18.98 -1.78
CA SER A 98 -1.83 -20.18 -1.83
C SER A 98 -2.74 -20.20 -0.61
N THR A 99 -4.04 -20.48 -0.80
CA THR A 99 -4.99 -20.59 0.32
C THR A 99 -4.63 -21.70 1.29
N ALA A 100 -3.85 -22.70 0.85
CA ALA A 100 -3.30 -23.74 1.70
C ALA A 100 -2.28 -23.22 2.74
N ASP A 101 -1.60 -22.09 2.47
CA ASP A 101 -0.59 -21.52 3.37
C ASP A 101 -1.21 -20.93 4.65
N THR A 102 -2.50 -20.58 4.61
CA THR A 102 -3.28 -20.12 5.76
C THR A 102 -4.00 -21.25 6.49
N GLY A 103 -3.73 -22.51 6.12
CA GLY A 103 -4.33 -23.70 6.75
C GLY A 103 -5.77 -23.99 6.31
N LYS A 104 -6.29 -23.28 5.28
CA LYS A 104 -7.62 -23.52 4.71
C LYS A 104 -7.52 -24.49 3.53
N THR A 105 -8.27 -25.58 3.58
CA THR A 105 -8.25 -26.69 2.59
C THR A 105 -9.07 -26.42 1.33
N THR A 106 -9.88 -25.36 1.30
CA THR A 106 -10.76 -25.00 0.17
C THR A 106 -10.58 -23.52 -0.20
N GLY A 107 -10.62 -23.22 -1.50
CA GLY A 107 -10.64 -21.84 -1.99
C GLY A 107 -11.89 -21.10 -1.53
N ALA A 108 -11.75 -19.85 -1.10
CA ALA A 108 -12.86 -19.06 -0.55
C ALA A 108 -14.02 -18.97 -1.55
N SER A 109 -15.19 -19.47 -1.14
CA SER A 109 -16.45 -19.30 -1.87
C SER A 109 -17.13 -18.01 -1.42
N LEU A 110 -17.84 -17.32 -2.32
CA LEU A 110 -18.66 -16.14 -1.97
C LEU A 110 -19.68 -16.44 -0.86
N LEU A 111 -20.05 -17.71 -0.68
CA LEU A 111 -20.94 -18.16 0.39
C LEU A 111 -20.27 -18.20 1.78
N ASP A 112 -18.94 -18.38 1.84
CA ASP A 112 -18.19 -18.30 3.10
C ASP A 112 -18.09 -16.85 3.58
N ASP A 113 -17.96 -15.89 2.66
CA ASP A 113 -17.96 -14.46 2.98
C ASP A 113 -19.33 -14.03 3.55
N VAL A 114 -20.43 -14.54 2.97
CA VAL A 114 -21.79 -14.31 3.50
C VAL A 114 -22.03 -15.06 4.82
N ALA A 115 -21.41 -16.23 5.02
CA ALA A 115 -21.47 -16.94 6.29
C ALA A 115 -20.72 -16.18 7.40
N CYS A 116 -19.64 -15.48 7.07
CA CYS A 116 -18.88 -14.67 8.02
C CYS A 116 -19.71 -13.49 8.56
N LEU A 117 -20.62 -12.93 7.76
CA LEU A 117 -21.58 -11.89 8.17
C LEU A 117 -22.63 -12.39 9.18
N LYS A 118 -22.72 -13.70 9.46
CA LYS A 118 -23.56 -14.22 10.54
C LYS A 118 -22.88 -14.18 11.91
N ASP A 119 -21.55 -14.01 11.98
CA ASP A 119 -20.85 -13.82 13.25
C ASP A 119 -21.05 -12.37 13.72
N VAL A 120 -21.74 -12.19 14.84
CA VAL A 120 -22.02 -10.88 15.46
C VAL A 120 -20.73 -10.09 15.71
N ARG A 121 -19.58 -10.75 15.92
CA ARG A 121 -18.30 -10.08 16.15
C ARG A 121 -17.68 -9.45 14.90
N VAL A 122 -18.17 -9.79 13.72
CA VAL A 122 -17.70 -9.25 12.43
C VAL A 122 -18.57 -8.06 11.98
N VAL A 123 -19.80 -7.98 12.46
CA VAL A 123 -20.80 -6.98 12.04
C VAL A 123 -20.88 -5.77 12.99
N VAL A 124 -20.35 -5.90 14.23
CA VAL A 124 -20.35 -4.85 15.25
C VAL A 124 -19.04 -4.07 15.26
#